data_AF-A0A258H1E3-F1
#
_entry.id   AF-A0A258H1E3-F1
#
_cell.length_a   1.000
_cell.length_b   1.000
_cell.length_c   1.000
_cell.angle_alpha   90.00
_cell.angle_beta   90.00
_cell.angle_gamma   90.00
#
_symmetry.space_group_name_H-M   'P 1'
#
loop_
_entity.id
_entity.type
_entity.pdbx_description
1 polymer ?
#
loop_
_entity_poly.entity_id
_entity_poly.type
_entity_poly.pdbx_seq_one_letter_code
_entity_poly.pdbx_strand_id
1 'polypeptide(L)'
;MTDTALRQDAQRALAGGAAPRRWGSWYIAEHRIRAMKGYAGDAIFQSFGNPLIYLFALGVGLASLVPQGIGEVSYLQFVAPALMATAAMTVAANETSYPIMMGFKWNPIFFGMNASPITGGQIVNGMMIHIALR
;
A
#
# COMPACT_ATOMS: atom_id res chain seq x y z
N MET A 1 10.89 22.64 43.96
CA MET A 1 9.70 22.68 43.07
C MET A 1 9.98 22.21 41.65
N THR A 2 11.21 22.35 41.12
CA THR A 2 11.61 21.95 39.75
C THR A 2 11.67 20.43 39.50
N ASP A 3 12.10 19.63 40.47
CA ASP A 3 12.26 18.17 40.31
C ASP A 3 10.93 17.42 40.10
N THR A 4 9.85 17.85 40.77
CA THR A 4 8.52 17.26 40.60
C THR A 4 7.91 17.55 39.23
N ALA A 5 8.10 18.77 38.71
CA ALA A 5 7.62 19.16 37.38
C ALA A 5 8.34 18.35 36.28
N LEU A 6 9.66 18.21 36.37
CA LEU A 6 10.45 17.39 35.44
C LEU A 6 10.01 15.92 35.43
N ARG A 7 9.72 15.33 36.60
CA ARG A 7 9.18 13.97 36.69
C ARG A 7 7.80 13.85 36.03
N GLN A 8 6.93 14.83 36.22
CA GLN A 8 5.61 14.85 35.60
C GLN A 8 5.69 14.93 34.07
N ASP A 9 6.57 15.78 33.54
CA ASP A 9 6.77 15.92 32.10
C ASP A 9 7.39 14.66 31.48
N ALA A 10 8.34 14.03 32.17
CA ALA A 10 8.87 12.73 31.78
C ALA A 10 7.79 11.65 31.75
N GLN A 11 6.91 11.59 32.75
CA GLN A 11 5.79 10.64 32.80
C GLN A 11 4.80 10.87 31.66
N ARG A 12 4.47 12.13 31.35
CA ARG A 12 3.61 12.48 30.20
C ARG A 12 4.23 12.04 28.88
N ALA A 13 5.53 12.28 28.69
CA ALA A 13 6.25 11.85 27.49
C ALA A 13 6.26 10.32 27.35
N LEU A 14 6.48 9.59 28.44
CA LEU A 14 6.43 8.12 28.46
C LEU A 14 5.03 7.59 28.14
N ALA A 15 3.99 8.19 28.72
CA ALA A 15 2.59 7.85 28.47
C ALA A 15 2.19 8.12 27.02
N GLY A 16 2.60 9.26 26.45
CA GLY A 16 2.35 9.61 25.04
C GLY A 16 2.98 8.63 24.04
N GLY A 17 4.09 8.00 24.41
CA GLY A 17 4.75 6.98 23.58
C GLY A 17 4.15 5.57 23.71
N ALA A 18 3.22 5.30 24.62
CA ALA A 18 2.71 3.95 24.86
C ALA A 18 1.85 3.43 23.70
N ALA A 19 0.96 4.25 23.15
CA ALA A 19 0.07 3.86 22.06
C ALA A 19 0.81 3.64 20.73
N PRO A 20 1.71 4.55 20.26
CA PRO A 20 2.50 4.33 19.05
C PRO A 20 3.39 3.09 19.13
N ARG A 21 3.92 2.74 20.31
CA ARG A 21 4.70 1.50 20.49
C ARG A 21 3.87 0.24 20.26
N ARG A 22 2.56 0.25 20.53
CA ARG A 22 1.68 -0.90 20.33
C ARG A 22 1.03 -0.90 18.93
N TRP A 23 0.57 0.26 18.47
CA TRP A 23 -0.27 0.41 17.28
C TRP A 23 0.42 1.14 16.13
N GLY A 24 1.74 1.32 16.20
CA GLY A 24 2.52 2.09 15.22
C GLY A 24 2.29 1.66 13.78
N SER A 25 2.17 0.35 13.52
CA SER A 25 1.88 -0.16 12.16
C SER A 25 0.58 0.37 11.58
N TRP A 26 -0.47 0.46 12.40
CA TRP A 26 -1.76 0.99 11.95
C TRP A 26 -1.69 2.49 11.68
N TYR A 27 -1.00 3.24 12.54
CA TYR A 27 -0.80 4.67 12.32
C TYR A 27 0.00 4.97 11.05
N ILE A 28 1.01 4.14 10.72
CA ILE A 28 1.74 4.27 9.46
C ILE A 28 0.85 3.92 8.27
N ALA A 29 0.08 2.83 8.34
CA ALA A 29 -0.86 2.44 7.29
C ALA A 29 -1.91 3.55 7.05
N GLU A 30 -2.49 4.09 8.11
CA GLU A 30 -3.44 5.20 8.06
C GLU A 30 -2.82 6.45 7.44
N HIS A 31 -1.60 6.82 7.85
CA HIS A 31 -0.88 7.95 7.27
C HIS A 31 -0.72 7.80 5.75
N ARG A 32 -0.34 6.60 5.28
CA ARG A 32 -0.18 6.29 3.85
C ARG A 32 -1.51 6.32 3.10
N ILE A 33 -2.56 5.71 3.64
CA ILE A 33 -3.90 5.71 3.04
C ILE A 33 -4.44 7.13 2.94
N ARG A 34 -4.25 7.96 3.98
CA ARG A 34 -4.67 9.36 3.98
C ARG A 34 -3.91 10.19 2.94
N ALA A 35 -2.60 9.95 2.80
CA ALA A 35 -1.80 10.59 1.75
C ALA A 35 -2.26 10.21 0.33
N MET A 36 -2.84 9.01 0.17
CA MET A 36 -3.32 8.51 -1.12
C MET A 36 -4.66 9.09 -1.57
N LYS A 37 -5.44 9.67 -0.65
CA LYS A 37 -6.80 10.18 -0.95
C LYS A 37 -6.83 11.20 -2.09
N GLY A 38 -5.77 11.98 -2.28
CA GLY A 38 -5.70 13.00 -3.35
C GLY A 38 -5.58 12.43 -4.77
N TYR A 39 -5.09 11.19 -4.91
CA TYR A 39 -4.89 10.52 -6.20
C TYR A 39 -5.53 9.13 -6.24
N ALA A 40 -6.48 8.86 -5.34
CA ALA A 40 -7.16 7.57 -5.26
C ALA A 40 -7.89 7.21 -6.57
N GLY A 41 -8.46 8.19 -7.27
CA GLY A 41 -9.10 7.97 -8.57
C GLY A 41 -8.13 7.48 -9.63
N ASP A 42 -6.95 8.09 -9.73
CA ASP A 42 -5.90 7.65 -10.67
C ASP A 42 -5.36 6.27 -10.26
N ALA A 43 -5.13 6.05 -8.97
CA ALA A 43 -4.69 4.76 -8.46
C ALA A 43 -5.66 3.62 -8.80
N ILE A 44 -6.97 3.82 -8.62
CA ILE A 44 -8.00 2.84 -8.97
C ILE A 44 -8.05 2.63 -10.49
N PHE A 45 -7.96 3.70 -11.27
CA PHE A 45 -7.95 3.60 -12.73
C PHE A 45 -6.72 2.86 -13.25
N GLN A 46 -5.53 3.07 -12.68
CA GLN A 46 -4.35 2.29 -13.05
C GLN A 46 -4.46 0.82 -12.64
N SER A 47 -5.02 0.54 -11.46
CA SER A 47 -5.21 -0.84 -10.97
C SER A 47 -6.25 -1.64 -11.76
N PHE A 48 -7.36 -1.02 -12.17
CA PHE A 48 -8.48 -1.71 -12.82
C PHE A 48 -8.70 -1.30 -14.27
N GLY A 49 -8.56 -0.03 -14.59
CA GLY A 49 -8.79 0.49 -15.94
C GLY A 49 -7.83 -0.11 -16.95
N ASN A 50 -6.53 -0.19 -16.63
CA ASN A 50 -5.55 -0.77 -17.56
C ASN A 50 -5.83 -2.27 -17.86
N PRO A 51 -6.02 -3.15 -16.86
CA PRO A 51 -6.42 -4.54 -17.12
C PRO A 51 -7.77 -4.68 -17.84
N LEU A 52 -8.75 -3.84 -17.53
CA LEU A 52 -10.07 -3.88 -18.20
C LEU A 52 -10.00 -3.45 -19.65
N ILE A 53 -9.19 -2.42 -19.98
CA ILE A 53 -8.95 -2.01 -21.37
C ILE A 53 -8.23 -3.14 -22.12
N TYR A 54 -7.26 -3.81 -21.49
CA TYR A 54 -6.60 -4.98 -22.06
C TYR A 54 -7.58 -6.14 -22.30
N LEU A 55 -8.46 -6.43 -21.34
CA LEU A 55 -9.50 -7.44 -21.49
C LEU A 55 -10.51 -7.08 -22.58
N PHE A 56 -10.88 -5.81 -22.69
CA PHE A 56 -11.75 -5.34 -23.77
C PHE A 56 -11.09 -5.52 -25.13
N ALA A 57 -9.82 -5.13 -25.28
CA ALA A 57 -9.06 -5.32 -26.50
C ALA A 57 -8.91 -6.81 -26.87
N LEU A 58 -8.60 -7.67 -25.90
CA LEU A 58 -8.49 -9.12 -26.09
C LEU A 58 -9.86 -9.79 -26.32
N GLY A 59 -10.92 -9.32 -25.68
CA GLY A 59 -12.27 -9.83 -25.84
C GLY A 59 -12.84 -9.50 -27.21
N VAL A 60 -12.62 -8.27 -27.69
CA VAL A 60 -13.04 -7.86 -29.04
C VAL A 60 -12.18 -8.50 -30.12
N GLY A 61 -10.86 -8.64 -29.91
CA GLY A 61 -9.93 -9.15 -30.91
C GLY A 61 -9.73 -10.67 -30.92
N LEU A 62 -9.58 -11.30 -29.76
CA LEU A 62 -9.12 -12.69 -29.61
C LEU A 62 -10.24 -13.69 -29.33
N ALA A 63 -11.36 -13.27 -28.72
CA ALA A 63 -12.50 -14.17 -28.51
C ALA A 63 -13.13 -14.64 -29.84
N SER A 64 -12.96 -13.87 -30.92
CA SER A 64 -13.35 -14.27 -32.27
C SER A 64 -12.44 -15.36 -32.86
N LEU A 65 -11.19 -15.48 -32.38
CA LEU A 65 -10.22 -16.48 -32.81
C LEU A 65 -10.35 -17.81 -32.05
N VAL A 66 -10.88 -17.80 -30.82
CA VAL A 66 -11.09 -18.99 -29.99
C VAL A 66 -12.54 -19.08 -29.49
N PRO A 67 -13.52 -19.24 -30.39
CA PRO A 67 -14.94 -19.21 -30.03
C PRO A 67 -15.34 -20.38 -29.11
N GLN A 68 -14.65 -21.52 -29.20
CA GLN A 68 -14.85 -22.68 -28.33
C GLN A 68 -14.31 -22.52 -26.90
N GLY A 69 -13.57 -21.45 -26.58
CA GLY A 69 -12.91 -21.30 -25.27
C GLY A 69 -11.66 -22.17 -25.09
N ILE A 70 -11.23 -22.35 -23.84
CA ILE A 70 -10.06 -23.16 -23.46
C ILE A 70 -10.53 -24.29 -22.54
N GLY A 71 -10.58 -25.52 -23.06
CA GLY A 71 -11.17 -26.65 -22.34
C GLY A 71 -12.67 -26.43 -22.12
N GLU A 72 -13.13 -26.55 -20.87
CA GLU A 72 -14.54 -26.33 -20.48
C GLU A 72 -14.83 -24.88 -20.02
N VAL A 73 -13.82 -23.99 -20.00
CA VAL A 73 -13.98 -22.60 -19.56
C VAL A 73 -13.90 -21.62 -20.71
N SER A 74 -14.68 -20.54 -20.61
CA SER A 74 -14.58 -19.44 -21.57
C SER A 74 -13.19 -18.78 -21.50
N TYR A 75 -12.71 -18.27 -22.63
CA TYR A 75 -11.44 -17.55 -22.70
C TYR A 75 -11.35 -16.40 -21.68
N LEU A 76 -12.47 -15.70 -21.46
CA LEU A 76 -12.54 -14.60 -20.48
C LEU A 76 -12.35 -15.10 -19.05
N GLN A 77 -13.00 -16.20 -18.66
CA GLN A 77 -12.84 -16.78 -17.32
C GLN A 77 -11.41 -17.27 -17.06
N PHE A 78 -10.69 -17.68 -18.11
CA PHE A 78 -9.29 -18.06 -18.02
C PHE A 78 -8.35 -16.85 -17.88
N VAL A 79 -8.53 -15.81 -18.70
CA VAL A 79 -7.60 -14.68 -18.79
C VAL A 79 -7.83 -13.60 -17.72
N ALA A 80 -9.07 -13.35 -17.33
CA ALA A 80 -9.40 -12.32 -16.34
C ALA A 80 -8.61 -12.46 -15.02
N PRO A 81 -8.57 -13.63 -14.34
CA PRO A 81 -7.80 -13.77 -13.10
C PRO A 81 -6.30 -13.61 -13.29
N ALA A 82 -5.75 -14.07 -14.43
CA ALA A 82 -4.33 -13.92 -14.74
C ALA A 82 -3.93 -12.43 -14.90
N LEU A 83 -4.76 -11.64 -15.58
CA LEU A 83 -4.52 -10.20 -15.74
C LEU A 83 -4.70 -9.43 -14.42
N MET A 84 -5.68 -9.81 -13.60
CA MET A 84 -5.83 -9.23 -12.26
C MET A 84 -4.62 -9.49 -11.38
N ALA A 85 -4.11 -10.74 -11.36
CA ALA A 85 -2.90 -11.09 -10.61
C ALA A 85 -1.67 -10.30 -11.11
N THR A 86 -1.53 -10.18 -12.44
CA THR A 86 -0.42 -9.42 -13.05
C THR A 86 -0.48 -7.93 -12.68
N ALA A 87 -1.67 -7.34 -12.68
CA ALA A 87 -1.87 -5.95 -12.26
C ALA A 87 -1.50 -5.75 -10.79
N ALA A 88 -2.00 -6.62 -9.90
CA ALA A 88 -1.68 -6.58 -8.47
C ALA A 88 -0.18 -6.70 -8.22
N MET A 89 0.50 -7.64 -8.89
CA MET A 89 1.96 -7.79 -8.80
C MET A 89 2.70 -6.54 -9.27
N THR A 90 2.26 -5.94 -10.37
CA THR A 90 2.87 -4.72 -10.90
C THR A 90 2.73 -3.56 -9.92
N VAL A 91 1.55 -3.37 -9.33
CA VAL A 91 1.32 -2.33 -8.31
C VAL A 91 2.18 -2.59 -7.07
N ALA A 92 2.20 -3.82 -6.56
CA ALA A 92 3.02 -4.18 -5.40
C ALA A 92 4.50 -3.91 -5.65
N ALA A 93 5.04 -4.32 -6.79
CA ALA A 93 6.43 -4.10 -7.16
C ALA A 93 6.80 -2.61 -7.21
N ASN A 94 5.91 -1.77 -7.75
CA ASN A 94 6.12 -0.33 -7.79
C ASN A 94 6.10 0.29 -6.38
N GLU A 95 5.15 -0.11 -5.54
CA GLU A 95 5.03 0.41 -4.16
C GLU A 95 6.16 -0.05 -3.22
N THR A 96 6.74 -1.23 -3.46
CA THR A 96 7.93 -1.69 -2.71
C THR A 96 9.24 -1.12 -3.23
N SER A 97 9.23 -0.41 -4.35
CA SER A 97 10.45 0.13 -4.97
C SER A 97 10.56 1.65 -4.78
N TYR A 98 9.73 2.41 -5.50
CA TYR A 98 9.86 3.87 -5.55
C TYR A 98 9.52 4.56 -4.23
N PRO A 99 8.41 4.24 -3.53
CA PRO A 99 8.08 4.84 -2.25
C PRO A 99 9.08 4.50 -1.15
N ILE A 100 9.65 3.28 -1.19
CA ILE A 100 10.68 2.87 -0.23
C ILE A 100 11.95 3.70 -0.44
N MET A 101 12.43 3.81 -1.68
CA MET A 101 13.58 4.67 -1.97
C MET A 101 13.29 6.15 -1.67
N MET A 102 12.11 6.66 -2.01
CA MET A 102 11.66 8.01 -1.63
C MET A 102 11.82 8.23 -0.14
N GLY A 103 11.33 7.29 0.69
CA GLY A 103 11.30 7.42 2.14
C GLY A 103 12.66 7.36 2.83
N PHE A 104 13.71 6.96 2.12
CA PHE A 104 15.09 6.97 2.60
C PHE A 104 15.96 8.06 1.96
N LYS A 105 15.88 8.24 0.64
CA LYS A 105 16.84 9.03 -0.14
C LYS A 105 16.37 10.46 -0.44
N TRP A 106 15.14 10.63 -0.90
CA TRP A 106 14.68 11.89 -1.47
C TRP A 106 13.82 12.70 -0.51
N ASN A 107 13.00 12.03 0.29
CA ASN A 107 12.24 12.62 1.38
C ASN A 107 12.29 11.64 2.55
N PRO A 108 13.21 11.84 3.53
CA PRO A 108 13.57 10.85 4.55
C PRO A 108 12.49 10.64 5.63
N ILE A 109 11.24 10.38 5.23
CA ILE A 109 10.08 10.24 6.12
C ILE A 109 10.24 9.07 7.09
N PHE A 110 10.95 7.99 6.73
CA PHE A 110 11.13 6.85 7.63
C PHE A 110 12.04 7.19 8.82
N PHE A 111 13.02 8.06 8.62
CA PHE A 111 13.84 8.58 9.72
C PHE A 111 13.00 9.47 10.65
N GLY A 112 12.14 10.32 10.07
CA GLY A 112 11.20 11.13 10.85
C GLY A 112 10.21 10.29 11.67
N MET A 113 9.64 9.24 11.07
CA MET A 113 8.77 8.29 11.78
C MET A 113 9.51 7.56 12.90
N ASN A 114 10.74 7.11 12.65
CA ASN A 114 11.53 6.38 13.63
C ASN A 114 12.12 7.26 14.75
N ALA A 115 12.17 8.58 14.57
CA ALA A 115 12.49 9.54 15.64
C ALA A 115 11.38 9.63 16.70
N SER A 116 10.18 9.14 16.39
CA SER A 116 9.08 8.96 17.35
C SER A 116 9.15 7.56 18.00
N PRO A 117 8.28 7.23 18.98
CA PRO A 117 8.20 5.90 19.60
C PRO A 117 7.67 4.77 18.66
N ILE A 118 8.02 4.80 17.37
CA ILE A 118 7.66 3.82 16.33
C ILE A 118 8.93 3.08 15.87
N THR A 119 8.85 1.75 15.84
CA THR A 119 9.96 0.89 15.43
C THR A 119 10.04 0.69 13.91
N GLY A 120 11.22 0.34 13.38
CA GLY A 120 11.38 0.01 11.96
C GLY A 120 10.46 -1.13 11.49
N GLY A 121 10.28 -2.17 12.31
CA GLY A 121 9.35 -3.25 12.01
C GLY A 121 7.90 -2.78 11.88
N GLN A 122 7.50 -1.79 12.70
CA GLN A 122 6.16 -1.21 12.59
C GLN A 122 5.98 -0.41 11.31
N ILE A 123 7.01 0.33 10.87
CA ILE A 123 7.00 1.05 9.60
C ILE A 123 6.83 0.08 8.43
N VAL A 124 7.62 -0.99 8.39
CA VAL A 124 7.52 -2.03 7.35
C VAL A 124 6.13 -2.66 7.34
N ASN A 125 5.62 -3.08 8.50
CA ASN A 125 4.28 -3.67 8.60
C ASN A 125 3.18 -2.70 8.16
N GLY A 126 3.29 -1.42 8.51
CA GLY A 126 2.33 -0.39 8.09
C GLY A 126 2.33 -0.16 6.58
N MET A 127 3.51 -0.18 5.95
CA MET A 127 3.64 -0.14 4.49
C MET A 127 3.04 -1.38 3.83
N MET A 128 3.25 -2.58 4.38
CA MET A 128 2.68 -3.82 3.84
C MET A 128 1.16 -3.85 3.97
N ILE A 129 0.62 -3.42 5.12
CA ILE A 129 -0.84 -3.30 5.31
C ILE A 129 -1.43 -2.32 4.29
N HIS A 130 -0.76 -1.19 4.07
CA HIS A 130 -1.17 -0.20 3.08
C HIS A 130 -1.21 -0.79 1.65
N ILE A 131 -0.16 -1.51 1.25
CA ILE A 131 -0.07 -2.14 -0.08
C ILE A 131 -1.15 -3.21 -0.25
N ALA A 132 -1.41 -4.01 0.79
CA ALA A 132 -2.41 -5.06 0.75
C ALA A 132 -3.86 -4.53 0.68
N LEU A 133 -4.11 -3.31 1.16
CA LEU A 133 -5.44 -2.69 1.18
C LEU A 133 -5.76 -1.87 -0.08
N ARG A 134 -4.78 -1.65 -0.96
CA ARG A 134 -4.91 -0.84 -2.18
C ARG A 134 -5.43 -1.69 -3.34
#